data_AF-W4M2Z5-F1
#
_entry.id   AF-W4M2Z5-F1
#
_cell.length_a   1.000
_cell.length_b   1.000
_cell.length_c   1.000
_cell.angle_alpha   90.00
_cell.angle_beta   90.00
_cell.angle_gamma   90.00
#
_symmetry.space_group_name_H-M   'P 1'
#
loop_
_entity.id
_entity.type
_entity.pdbx_description
1 polymer ?
#
loop_
_entity_poly.entity_id
_entity_poly.type
_entity_poly.pdbx_seq_one_letter_code
_entity_poly.pdbx_strand_id
1 'polypeptide(L)'
;AAQRLGATRGQIIFSTAPFFGLLLSAVLLGERLHGLHMIAALLFVVGIALLLIESHAHAHDHTALSHAHRHRHDDQHHTHDHEGFDPTVEHTHWHDHEPVTHAHAHWPDLHHRHGHDA
;
A
#
# COMPACT_ATOMS: atom_id res chain seq x y z
N ALA A 1 -6.05 -2.50 -15.99
CA ALA A 1 -5.08 -1.47 -15.52
C ALA A 1 -5.33 -1.09 -14.07
N ALA A 2 -6.50 -0.53 -13.71
CA ALA A 2 -6.82 -0.07 -12.35
C ALA A 2 -6.61 -1.10 -11.22
N GLN A 3 -6.98 -2.37 -11.44
CA GLN A 3 -6.78 -3.45 -10.47
C GLN A 3 -5.31 -3.68 -10.05
N ARG A 4 -4.32 -3.23 -10.84
CA ARG A 4 -2.89 -3.40 -10.56
C ARG A 4 -2.26 -2.17 -9.89
N LEU A 5 -2.99 -1.05 -9.81
CA LEU A 5 -2.46 0.21 -9.27
C LEU A 5 -2.65 0.33 -7.75
N GLY A 6 -3.51 -0.50 -7.15
CA GLY A 6 -3.95 -0.34 -5.76
C GLY A 6 -4.94 0.82 -5.61
N ALA A 7 -5.85 0.71 -4.64
CA ALA A 7 -6.98 1.65 -4.49
C ALA A 7 -6.51 3.11 -4.37
N THR A 8 -5.51 3.38 -3.54
CA THR A 8 -4.99 4.73 -3.29
C THR A 8 -4.39 5.37 -4.54
N ARG A 9 -3.50 4.67 -5.26
CA ARG A 9 -2.87 5.23 -6.47
C ARG A 9 -3.88 5.37 -7.61
N GLY A 10 -4.82 4.42 -7.71
CA GLY A 10 -5.94 4.52 -8.63
C GLY A 10 -6.77 5.77 -8.40
N GLN A 11 -7.10 6.06 -7.14
CA GLN A 11 -7.88 7.24 -6.75
C GLN A 11 -7.14 8.56 -7.05
N ILE A 12 -5.82 8.62 -6.82
CA ILE A 12 -5.00 9.80 -7.17
C ILE A 12 -5.02 10.07 -8.67
N ILE A 13 -4.92 9.03 -9.50
CA ILE A 13 -5.01 9.20 -10.95
C ILE A 13 -6.42 9.66 -11.34
N PHE A 14 -7.45 9.04 -10.76
CA PHE A 14 -8.85 9.35 -11.09
C PHE A 14 -9.25 10.77 -10.67
N SER A 15 -8.71 11.28 -9.56
CA SER A 15 -8.98 12.64 -9.08
C SER A 15 -8.48 13.73 -10.04
N THR A 16 -7.61 13.40 -11.00
CA THR A 16 -7.14 14.34 -12.04
C THR A 16 -8.17 14.57 -13.16
N ALA A 17 -9.21 13.74 -13.27
CA ALA A 17 -10.19 13.79 -14.36
C ALA A 17 -10.82 15.19 -14.61
N PRO A 18 -11.18 15.99 -13.60
CA PRO A 18 -11.72 17.34 -13.82
C PRO A 18 -10.77 18.26 -14.60
N PHE A 19 -9.45 18.11 -14.44
CA PHE A 19 -8.47 18.92 -15.16
C PHE A 19 -8.36 18.54 -16.63
N PHE A 20 -8.54 17.27 -16.96
CA PHE A 20 -8.66 16.85 -18.36
C PHE A 20 -9.90 17.44 -19.02
N GLY A 21 -11.04 17.44 -18.32
CA GLY A 21 -12.26 18.11 -18.81
C GLY A 21 -12.07 19.60 -19.04
N LEU A 22 -11.43 20.29 -18.09
CA LEU A 22 -11.08 21.71 -18.20
C LEU A 22 -10.18 21.99 -19.42
N LEU A 23 -9.11 21.20 -19.59
CA LEU A 23 -8.19 21.33 -20.73
C LEU A 23 -8.87 21.06 -22.06
N LEU A 24 -9.70 20.01 -22.11
CA LEU A 24 -10.43 19.64 -23.30
C LEU A 24 -11.45 20.72 -23.70
N SER A 25 -12.11 21.34 -22.72
CA SER A 25 -13.02 22.46 -22.96
C SER A 25 -12.29 23.66 -23.56
N ALA A 26 -11.14 24.02 -23.00
CA ALA A 26 -10.33 25.12 -23.53
C ALA A 26 -9.83 24.86 -24.97
N VAL A 27 -9.41 23.62 -25.28
CA VAL A 27 -8.84 23.26 -26.59
C VAL A 27 -9.90 23.01 -27.66
N LEU A 28 -10.95 22.25 -27.34
CA LEU A 28 -11.97 21.85 -28.32
C LEU A 28 -13.10 22.86 -28.46
N LEU A 29 -13.50 23.52 -27.38
CA LEU A 29 -14.62 24.48 -27.38
C LEU A 29 -14.14 25.94 -27.36
N GLY A 30 -12.84 26.18 -27.13
CA GLY A 30 -12.28 27.53 -27.08
C GLY A 30 -12.64 28.31 -25.82
N GLU A 31 -13.02 27.62 -24.74
CA GLU A 31 -13.37 28.27 -23.48
C GLU A 31 -12.17 28.98 -22.85
N ARG A 32 -12.42 30.14 -22.24
CA ARG A 32 -11.37 30.92 -21.58
C ARG A 32 -11.14 30.40 -20.17
N LEU A 33 -9.87 30.11 -19.86
CA LEU A 33 -9.47 29.81 -18.50
C LEU A 33 -9.35 31.10 -17.68
N HIS A 34 -10.18 31.22 -16.65
CA HIS A 34 -10.13 32.28 -15.65
C HIS A 34 -9.14 31.98 -14.53
N GLY A 35 -8.75 33.02 -13.78
CA GLY A 35 -7.81 32.91 -12.67
C GLY A 35 -8.23 31.91 -11.58
N LEU A 36 -9.54 31.72 -11.36
CA LEU A 36 -10.05 30.73 -10.42
C LEU A 36 -9.65 29.30 -10.81
N HIS A 37 -9.59 28.98 -12.10
CA HIS A 37 -9.13 27.67 -12.57
C HIS A 37 -7.65 27.43 -12.23
N MET A 38 -6.82 28.48 -12.31
CA MET A 38 -5.41 28.39 -11.94
C MET A 38 -5.23 28.17 -10.44
N ILE A 39 -6.03 28.85 -9.62
CA ILE A 39 -6.05 28.63 -8.16
C ILE A 39 -6.48 27.20 -7.83
N ALA A 40 -7.54 26.70 -8.46
CA ALA A 40 -8.00 25.33 -8.27
C ALA A 40 -6.93 24.30 -8.69
N ALA A 41 -6.24 24.52 -9.82
CA ALA A 41 -5.14 23.67 -10.25
C ALA A 41 -3.98 23.68 -9.26
N LEU A 42 -3.61 24.85 -8.75
CA LEU A 42 -2.56 24.98 -7.74
C LEU A 42 -2.93 24.24 -6.45
N LEU A 43 -4.13 24.45 -5.92
CA LEU A 43 -4.60 23.75 -4.70
C LEU A 43 -4.61 22.24 -4.88
N PHE A 44 -5.00 21.76 -6.06
CA PHE A 44 -4.98 20.34 -6.38
C PHE A 44 -3.56 19.77 -6.40
N VAL A 45 -2.61 20.44 -7.06
CA VAL A 45 -1.20 20.04 -7.07
C VAL A 45 -0.63 20.01 -5.66
N VAL A 46 -0.92 21.02 -4.84
CA VAL A 46 -0.51 21.06 -3.43
C VAL A 46 -1.14 19.90 -2.65
N GLY A 47 -2.43 19.62 -2.84
CA GLY A 47 -3.10 18.50 -2.19
C GLY A 47 -2.48 17.14 -2.55
N ILE A 48 -2.15 16.92 -3.83
CA ILE A 48 -1.42 15.73 -4.26
C ILE A 48 -0.03 15.69 -3.63
N ALA A 49 0.70 16.80 -3.62
CA ALA A 49 2.03 16.85 -3.03
C ALA A 49 1.99 16.48 -1.54
N LEU A 50 1.06 17.06 -0.77
CA LEU A 50 0.84 16.73 0.64
C LEU A 50 0.52 15.25 0.83
N LEU A 51 -0.37 14.68 0.01
CA LEU A 51 -0.72 13.26 0.05
C LEU A 51 0.46 12.34 -0.29
N LEU A 52 1.37 12.77 -1.18
CA LEU A 52 2.54 11.98 -1.57
C LEU A 52 3.68 12.04 -0.55
N ILE A 53 3.80 13.12 0.22
CA ILE A 53 4.83 13.26 1.27
C ILE A 53 4.34 12.77 2.63
N GLU A 54 3.03 12.54 2.78
CA GLU A 54 2.45 12.00 4.00
C GLU A 54 3.00 10.58 4.27
N SER A 55 3.69 10.43 5.39
CA SER A 55 4.20 9.15 5.88
C SER A 55 3.59 8.85 7.24
N HIS A 56 2.73 7.85 7.30
CA HIS A 56 2.23 7.30 8.57
C HIS A 56 2.88 5.96 8.84
N ALA A 57 3.43 5.79 10.04
CA ALA A 57 3.85 4.50 10.57
C ALA A 57 2.97 4.18 11.78
N HIS A 58 2.41 2.98 11.79
CA HIS A 58 1.67 2.47 12.93
C HIS A 58 2.43 1.31 13.56
N ALA A 59 2.42 1.26 14.88
CA ALA A 59 2.80 0.06 15.59
C ALA A 59 1.71 -1.00 15.37
N HIS A 60 2.13 -2.19 14.96
CA HIS A 60 1.31 -3.37 14.84
C HIS A 60 1.77 -4.38 15.87
N ASP A 61 0.82 -4.88 16.65
CA ASP A 61 1.02 -5.98 17.58
C ASP A 61 0.44 -7.26 16.96
N HIS A 62 1.31 -8.25 16.72
CA HIS A 62 0.92 -9.60 16.32
C HIS A 62 0.82 -10.45 17.57
N THR A 63 -0.35 -11.04 17.80
CA THR A 63 -0.51 -12.06 18.85
C THR A 63 0.15 -13.36 18.43
N ALA A 64 0.47 -14.23 19.39
CA ALA A 64 0.97 -15.57 19.08
C ALA A 64 0.04 -16.28 18.09
N LEU A 65 0.61 -16.85 17.03
CA LEU A 65 -0.15 -17.50 15.96
C LEU A 65 0.51 -18.83 15.59
N SER A 66 -0.30 -19.90 15.66
CA SER A 66 0.08 -21.21 15.15
C SER A 66 -0.50 -21.40 13.75
N HIS A 67 0.31 -21.75 12.76
CA HIS A 67 -0.17 -22.09 11.42
C HIS A 67 0.74 -23.10 10.71
N ALA A 68 0.25 -23.68 9.62
CA ALA A 68 1.07 -24.47 8.70
C ALA A 68 1.16 -23.77 7.34
N HIS A 69 2.37 -23.55 6.86
CA HIS A 69 2.63 -23.01 5.53
C HIS A 69 3.85 -23.67 4.90
N ARG A 70 4.01 -23.47 3.58
CA ARG A 70 5.14 -24.01 2.82
C ARG A 70 6.31 -23.04 2.87
N HIS A 71 7.50 -23.52 3.19
CA HIS A 71 8.67 -22.69 3.46
C HIS A 71 10.00 -23.45 3.23
N ARG A 72 11.12 -22.73 3.21
CA ARG A 72 12.51 -23.23 3.03
C ARG A 72 13.40 -22.63 4.10
N HIS A 73 14.43 -23.36 4.53
CA HIS A 73 15.27 -22.93 5.65
C HIS A 73 16.24 -21.79 5.32
N ASP A 74 16.38 -21.43 4.04
CA ASP A 74 17.23 -20.33 3.55
C ASP A 74 16.48 -19.01 3.27
N ASP A 75 15.21 -18.89 3.67
CA ASP A 75 14.35 -17.74 3.37
C ASP A 75 14.49 -16.54 4.35
N GLN A 76 15.40 -16.62 5.32
CA GLN A 76 15.63 -15.64 6.40
C GLN A 76 14.48 -15.49 7.42
N HIS A 77 13.41 -16.29 7.30
CA HIS A 77 12.31 -16.40 8.26
C HIS A 77 12.44 -17.63 9.16
N HIS A 78 13.41 -18.49 8.89
CA HIS A 78 13.75 -19.63 9.74
C HIS A 78 14.53 -19.23 10.99
N THR A 79 13.96 -19.58 12.13
CA THR A 79 14.52 -19.28 13.46
C THR A 79 15.19 -20.48 14.13
N HIS A 80 15.31 -21.62 13.44
CA HIS A 80 15.91 -22.85 13.95
C HIS A 80 16.59 -23.64 12.83
N ASP A 81 17.62 -24.41 13.18
CA ASP A 81 18.39 -25.27 12.26
C ASP A 81 17.97 -26.74 12.38
N HIS A 82 18.04 -27.46 11.27
CA HIS A 82 17.73 -28.89 11.19
C HIS A 82 18.94 -29.67 10.67
N GLU A 83 19.60 -30.39 11.58
CA GLU A 83 20.75 -31.21 11.23
C GLU A 83 20.35 -32.34 10.25
N GLY A 84 21.06 -32.42 9.12
CA GLY A 84 20.86 -33.47 8.11
C GLY A 84 19.79 -33.19 7.05
N PHE A 85 19.22 -31.99 7.01
CA PHE A 85 18.28 -31.57 5.97
C PHE A 85 18.90 -30.54 5.03
N ASP A 86 18.60 -30.64 3.74
CA ASP A 86 18.98 -29.62 2.76
C ASP A 86 18.09 -28.38 2.96
N PRO A 87 18.67 -27.22 3.33
CA PRO A 87 17.90 -26.03 3.68
C PRO A 87 17.13 -25.43 2.50
N THR A 88 17.44 -25.86 1.27
CA THR A 88 16.78 -25.39 0.05
C THR A 88 15.48 -26.14 -0.27
N VAL A 89 15.16 -27.19 0.48
CA VAL A 89 14.00 -28.04 0.24
C VAL A 89 12.74 -27.45 0.87
N GLU A 90 11.72 -27.28 0.04
CA GLU A 90 10.41 -26.83 0.48
C GLU A 90 9.64 -27.94 1.20
N HIS A 91 9.02 -27.57 2.32
CA HIS A 91 8.13 -28.46 3.06
C HIS A 91 7.10 -27.64 3.85
N THR A 92 6.11 -28.35 4.38
CA THR A 92 5.01 -27.80 5.17
C THR A 92 4.92 -28.53 6.49
N HIS A 93 4.97 -27.79 7.59
CA HIS A 93 4.61 -28.29 8.91
C HIS A 93 4.02 -27.16 9.75
N TRP A 94 3.58 -27.49 10.96
CA TRP A 94 3.07 -26.51 11.92
C TRP A 94 4.21 -25.72 12.55
N HIS A 95 4.02 -24.40 12.64
CA HIS A 95 4.87 -23.49 13.39
C HIS A 95 4.05 -22.69 14.37
N ASP A 96 4.70 -22.35 15.49
CA ASP A 96 4.24 -21.38 16.46
C ASP A 96 5.08 -20.11 16.32
N HIS A 97 4.42 -18.98 16.10
CA HIS A 97 5.06 -17.66 16.13
C HIS A 97 4.81 -17.01 17.47
N GLU A 98 5.87 -16.47 18.08
CA GLU A 98 5.76 -15.65 19.28
C GLU A 98 5.11 -14.28 18.96
N PRO A 99 4.55 -13.59 19.96
CA PRO A 99 4.04 -12.24 19.76
C PRO A 99 5.15 -11.29 19.29
N VAL A 100 4.87 -10.49 18.26
CA VAL A 100 5.83 -9.53 17.69
C VAL A 100 5.18 -8.17 17.56
N THR A 101 5.87 -7.15 18.07
CA THR A 101 5.52 -5.75 17.83
C THR A 101 6.47 -5.18 16.79
N HIS A 102 5.93 -4.63 15.71
CA HIS A 102 6.73 -3.92 14.71
C HIS A 102 6.00 -2.70 14.18
N ALA A 103 6.76 -1.78 13.58
CA ALA A 103 6.20 -0.63 12.89
C ALA A 103 6.75 -0.55 11.47
N HIS A 104 5.87 -0.33 10.50
CA HIS A 104 6.24 -0.02 9.13
C HIS A 104 5.32 1.07 8.60
N ALA A 105 5.74 1.71 7.51
CA ALA A 105 4.89 2.67 6.81
C ALA A 105 3.59 1.99 6.36
N HIS A 106 2.48 2.73 6.39
CA HIS A 106 1.19 2.23 5.94
C HIS A 106 1.21 2.03 4.41
N TRP A 107 1.42 0.79 3.99
CA TRP A 107 1.25 0.36 2.60
C TRP A 107 -0.05 -0.44 2.47
N PRO A 108 -0.59 -0.61 1.25
CA PRO A 108 -1.71 -1.54 1.03
C PRO A 108 -1.22 -2.96 1.35
N ASP A 109 -1.41 -3.37 2.59
CA ASP A 109 -0.99 -4.67 3.08
C ASP A 109 -2.19 -5.60 3.20
N LEU A 110 -2.12 -6.74 2.53
CA LEU A 110 -3.14 -7.78 2.59
C LEU A 110 -3.06 -8.58 3.91
N HIS A 111 -1.93 -8.53 4.61
CA HIS A 111 -1.62 -9.30 5.80
C HIS A 111 -1.99 -8.57 7.09
N HIS A 112 -2.13 -7.24 7.05
CA HIS A 112 -2.57 -6.43 8.18
C HIS A 112 -4.00 -5.95 7.96
N ARG A 113 -4.98 -6.71 8.47
CA ARG A 113 -6.37 -6.23 8.56
C ARG A 113 -6.57 -5.54 9.90
N HIS A 114 -6.93 -4.26 9.86
CA HIS A 114 -7.34 -3.55 11.07
C HIS A 114 -8.64 -4.14 11.59
N GLY A 115 -8.62 -4.62 12.84
CA GLY A 115 -9.84 -4.88 13.59
C GLY A 115 -10.53 -3.55 13.86
N HIS A 116 -11.74 -3.37 13.33
CA HIS A 116 -12.60 -2.29 13.78
C HIS A 116 -13.43 -2.84 14.93
N ASP A 117 -13.12 -2.41 16.16
CA ASP A 117 -14.02 -2.62 17.28
C ASP A 117 -15.29 -1.78 17.04
N ALA A 118 -16.44 -2.40 17.31
CA ALA A 118 -17.78 -1.84 17.11
C ALA A 118 -18.19 -0.87 18.23
#